data_AF-A0A4Y2GMN6-F1
#
_entry.id   AF-A0A4Y2GMN6-F1
#
_cell.length_a   1.000
_cell.length_b   1.000
_cell.length_c   1.000
_cell.angle_alpha   90.00
_cell.angle_beta   90.00
_cell.angle_gamma   90.00
#
_symmetry.space_group_name_H-M   'P 1'
#
loop_
_entity.id
_entity.type
_entity.pdbx_description
1 polymer ?
#
loop_
_entity_poly.entity_id
_entity_poly.type
_entity_poly.pdbx_seq_one_letter_code
_entity_poly.pdbx_strand_id
1 'polypeptide(L)'
;MPETGPLTRSMNKQFEKLFAMMAEMKAVQEEMKAGQKEMRVAQSGLEQKMEAGQKEMRSGQGRMEKGQEEIKGLIDEVKGEVQRKIDEVEEKVQIKVEDVKTEVKGKIEEVEHKVQGKIGEIERRLSELEDRPFSFSASPEFMHPRPTIKSLTFDGQTSWTVFKTQFNVVSSTNGWTDFVKASQLVASLRGSAAEVLQGIPADKLTDLTTIEKALESRFGDRQASDAIL
;
A
#
# COMPACT_ATOMS: atom_id res chain seq x y z
N MET A 1 -57.47 124.07 -1.29
CA MET A 1 -56.76 123.05 -0.49
C MET A 1 -56.58 123.62 0.91
N PRO A 2 -57.08 123.02 2.00
CA PRO A 2 -56.75 123.51 3.33
C PRO A 2 -55.42 122.89 3.77
N GLU A 3 -54.47 123.75 4.14
CA GLU A 3 -53.17 123.35 4.69
C GLU A 3 -53.32 122.83 6.12
N THR A 4 -52.75 121.66 6.37
CA THR A 4 -52.66 121.04 7.69
C THR A 4 -51.37 121.52 8.39
N GLY A 5 -51.50 122.00 9.63
CA GLY A 5 -50.41 122.63 10.39
C GLY A 5 -49.25 121.70 10.82
N PRO A 6 -48.13 122.25 11.32
CA PRO A 6 -46.89 121.52 11.59
C PRO A 6 -47.00 120.37 12.62
N LEU A 7 -47.92 120.50 13.60
CA LEU A 7 -48.15 119.52 14.66
C LEU A 7 -48.83 118.23 14.14
N THR A 8 -49.80 118.32 13.23
CA THR A 8 -50.51 117.15 12.67
C THR A 8 -49.64 116.32 11.74
N ARG A 9 -48.66 116.95 11.05
CA ARG A 9 -47.68 116.25 10.20
C ARG A 9 -46.67 115.42 11.00
N SER A 10 -46.25 115.91 12.17
CA SER A 10 -45.33 115.19 13.07
C SER A 10 -45.98 113.94 13.67
N MET A 11 -47.23 114.08 14.13
CA MET A 11 -48.02 112.99 14.69
C MET A 11 -48.26 111.86 13.67
N ASN A 12 -48.62 112.19 12.42
CA ASN A 12 -48.74 111.20 11.34
C ASN A 12 -47.43 110.46 11.06
N LYS A 13 -46.28 111.15 11.11
CA LYS A 13 -44.96 110.53 10.90
C LYS A 13 -44.60 109.51 12.00
N GLN A 14 -45.09 109.70 13.22
CA GLN A 14 -44.92 108.73 14.31
C GLN A 14 -45.85 107.53 14.17
N PHE A 15 -47.10 107.73 13.75
CA PHE A 15 -48.01 106.62 13.45
C PHE A 15 -47.52 105.75 12.29
N GLU A 16 -46.98 106.34 11.22
CA GLU A 16 -46.37 105.59 10.12
C GLU A 16 -45.16 104.74 10.58
N LYS A 17 -44.32 105.29 11.47
CA LYS A 17 -43.23 104.51 12.09
C LYS A 17 -43.76 103.34 12.92
N LEU A 18 -44.85 103.53 13.66
CA LEU A 18 -45.47 102.47 14.46
C LEU A 18 -46.09 101.37 13.58
N PHE A 19 -46.75 101.73 12.47
CA PHE A 19 -47.28 100.76 11.51
C PHE A 19 -46.18 99.98 10.79
N ALA A 20 -45.09 100.64 10.40
CA ALA A 20 -43.93 99.97 9.83
C ALA A 20 -43.32 98.95 10.82
N MET A 21 -43.17 99.34 12.08
CA MET A 21 -42.67 98.43 13.14
C MET A 21 -43.62 97.24 13.39
N MET A 22 -44.94 97.45 13.36
CA MET A 22 -45.92 96.35 13.47
C MET A 22 -45.87 95.42 12.26
N ALA A 23 -45.68 95.96 11.05
CA ALA A 23 -45.54 95.17 9.83
C ALA A 23 -44.26 94.31 9.86
N GLU A 24 -43.13 94.88 10.28
CA GLU A 24 -41.87 94.16 10.48
C GLU A 24 -42.02 93.08 11.55
N MET A 25 -42.63 93.39 12.70
CA MET A 25 -42.85 92.40 13.77
C MET A 25 -43.72 91.23 13.29
N LYS A 26 -44.74 91.51 12.48
CA LYS A 26 -45.60 90.48 11.88
C LYS A 26 -44.84 89.64 10.85
N ALA A 27 -43.98 90.25 10.04
CA ALA A 27 -43.12 89.53 9.10
C ALA A 27 -42.14 88.60 9.84
N VAL A 28 -41.44 89.11 10.85
CA VAL A 28 -40.53 88.32 11.71
C VAL A 28 -41.29 87.17 12.39
N GLN A 29 -42.52 87.39 12.84
CA GLN A 29 -43.34 86.34 13.44
C GLN A 29 -43.73 85.24 12.43
N GLU A 30 -44.09 85.60 11.20
CA GLU A 30 -44.42 84.62 10.16
C GLU A 30 -43.19 83.85 9.69
N GLU A 31 -42.03 84.50 9.56
CA GLU A 31 -40.75 83.82 9.28
C GLU A 31 -40.38 82.83 10.41
N MET A 32 -40.58 83.22 11.67
CA MET A 32 -40.35 82.32 12.81
C MET A 32 -41.28 81.10 12.75
N LYS A 33 -42.56 81.28 12.42
CA LYS A 33 -43.50 80.15 12.23
C LYS A 33 -43.11 79.27 11.05
N ALA A 34 -42.65 79.86 9.95
CA ALA A 34 -42.18 79.12 8.79
C ALA A 34 -40.94 78.30 9.13
N GLY A 35 -39.92 78.90 9.77
CA GLY A 35 -38.72 78.20 10.23
C GLY A 35 -39.02 77.07 11.23
N GLN A 36 -39.96 77.28 12.15
CA GLN A 36 -40.42 76.21 13.06
C GLN A 36 -41.11 75.06 12.32
N LYS A 37 -41.92 75.35 11.29
CA LYS A 37 -42.55 74.32 10.45
C LYS A 37 -41.51 73.54 9.65
N GLU A 38 -40.55 74.22 9.03
CA GLU A 38 -39.46 73.57 8.30
C GLU A 38 -38.62 72.67 9.22
N MET A 39 -38.30 73.13 10.43
CA MET A 39 -37.59 72.32 11.42
C MET A 39 -38.37 71.05 11.81
N ARG A 40 -39.69 71.16 12.00
CA ARG A 40 -40.54 69.98 12.26
C ARG A 40 -40.55 69.00 11.09
N VAL A 41 -40.64 69.50 9.85
CA VAL A 41 -40.60 68.66 8.65
C VAL A 41 -39.24 67.97 8.53
N ALA A 42 -38.13 68.69 8.72
CA ALA A 42 -36.79 68.13 8.71
C ALA A 42 -36.61 67.05 9.80
N GLN A 43 -37.09 67.31 11.03
CA GLN A 43 -37.06 66.34 12.12
C GLN A 43 -37.87 65.08 11.78
N SER A 44 -39.09 65.23 11.26
CA SER A 44 -39.91 64.09 10.83
C SER A 44 -39.27 63.29 9.68
N GLY A 45 -38.59 63.97 8.74
CA GLY A 45 -37.90 63.33 7.63
C GLY A 45 -36.68 62.52 8.09
N LEU A 46 -35.95 63.01 9.10
CA LEU A 46 -34.86 62.27 9.74
C LEU A 46 -35.39 61.05 10.49
N GLU A 47 -36.47 61.20 11.25
CA GLU A 47 -37.10 60.11 12.01
C GLU A 47 -37.60 59.00 11.08
N GLN A 48 -38.30 59.34 10.00
CA GLN A 48 -38.73 58.38 8.97
C GLN A 48 -37.55 57.64 8.32
N LYS A 49 -36.45 58.34 8.03
CA LYS A 49 -35.24 57.70 7.47
C LYS A 49 -34.59 56.74 8.46
N MET A 50 -34.55 57.10 9.74
CA MET A 50 -34.03 56.22 10.79
C MET A 50 -34.91 54.98 10.96
N GLU A 51 -36.23 55.14 10.98
CA GLU A 51 -37.17 54.02 11.04
C GLU A 51 -37.05 53.10 9.83
N ALA A 52 -36.96 53.66 8.62
CA ALA A 52 -36.77 52.90 7.39
C ALA A 52 -35.46 52.11 7.42
N GLY A 53 -34.35 52.74 7.81
CA GLY A 53 -33.06 52.07 7.96
C GLY A 53 -33.07 50.98 9.03
N GLN A 54 -33.74 51.21 10.16
CA GLN A 54 -33.88 50.21 11.21
C GLN A 54 -34.71 49.01 10.76
N LYS A 55 -35.78 49.24 9.99
CA LYS A 55 -36.61 48.18 9.41
C LYS A 55 -35.83 47.36 8.39
N GLU A 56 -35.03 48.02 7.55
CA GLU A 56 -34.17 47.33 6.57
C GLU A 56 -33.12 46.47 7.26
N MET A 57 -32.47 46.98 8.32
CA MET A 57 -31.52 46.19 9.12
C MET A 57 -32.19 44.97 9.76
N ARG A 58 -33.38 45.12 10.36
CA ARG A 58 -34.14 43.99 10.90
C ARG A 58 -34.49 42.96 9.82
N SER A 59 -34.92 43.42 8.64
CA SER A 59 -35.21 42.53 7.52
C SER A 59 -33.95 41.83 6.98
N GLY A 60 -32.83 42.54 6.90
CA GLY A 60 -31.53 41.99 6.54
C GLY A 60 -31.08 40.90 7.51
N GLN A 61 -31.21 41.15 8.80
CA GLN A 61 -30.90 40.19 9.85
C GLN A 61 -31.78 38.93 9.74
N GLY A 62 -33.10 39.08 9.58
CA GLY A 62 -34.00 37.94 9.40
C GLY A 62 -33.70 37.11 8.15
N ARG A 63 -33.30 37.75 7.04
CA ARG A 63 -32.85 37.03 5.83
C ARG A 63 -31.55 36.27 6.07
N MET A 64 -30.62 36.85 6.83
CA MET A 64 -29.36 36.19 7.18
C MET A 64 -29.58 34.98 8.09
N GLU A 65 -30.41 35.12 9.14
CA GLU A 65 -30.76 34.03 10.05
C GLU A 65 -31.43 32.88 9.28
N LYS A 66 -32.41 33.19 8.43
CA LYS A 66 -33.06 32.18 7.59
C LYS A 66 -32.06 31.48 6.64
N GLY A 67 -31.16 32.25 6.01
CA GLY A 67 -30.12 31.68 5.15
C GLY A 67 -29.15 30.77 5.92
N GLN A 68 -28.82 31.10 7.18
CA GLN A 68 -28.01 30.26 8.04
C GLN A 68 -28.73 28.96 8.42
N GLU A 69 -30.02 29.02 8.71
CA GLU A 69 -30.84 27.82 8.98
C GLU A 69 -30.95 26.91 7.76
N GLU A 70 -31.17 27.46 6.57
CA GLU A 70 -31.21 26.70 5.30
C GLU A 70 -29.87 26.01 5.03
N ILE A 71 -28.74 26.73 5.16
CA ILE A 71 -27.40 26.15 5.00
C ILE A 71 -27.15 25.04 6.02
N LYS A 72 -27.52 25.25 7.29
CA LYS A 72 -27.37 24.24 8.33
C LYS A 72 -28.20 22.99 8.01
N GLY A 73 -29.44 23.15 7.54
CA GLY A 73 -30.29 22.05 7.12
C GLY A 73 -29.68 21.23 5.98
N LEU A 74 -29.13 21.90 4.96
CA LEU A 74 -28.44 21.23 3.86
C LEU A 74 -27.20 20.47 4.34
N ILE A 75 -26.44 21.03 5.28
CA ILE A 75 -25.28 20.36 5.87
C ILE A 75 -25.71 19.11 6.64
N ASP A 76 -26.78 19.19 7.43
CA ASP A 76 -27.30 18.05 8.20
C ASP A 76 -27.84 16.95 7.28
N GLU A 77 -28.53 17.32 6.19
CA GLU A 77 -29.02 16.39 5.16
C GLU A 77 -27.86 15.67 4.45
N VAL A 78 -26.87 16.42 3.94
CA VAL A 78 -25.69 15.86 3.29
C VAL A 78 -24.92 14.95 4.24
N LYS A 79 -24.75 15.37 5.51
CA LYS A 79 -24.11 14.55 6.53
C LYS A 79 -24.86 13.24 6.77
N GLY A 80 -26.20 13.29 6.83
CA GLY A 80 -27.04 12.11 6.97
C GLY A 80 -26.98 11.17 5.77
N GLU A 81 -26.94 11.70 4.55
CA GLU A 81 -26.74 10.90 3.32
C GLU A 81 -25.37 10.23 3.27
N VAL A 82 -24.31 10.96 3.58
CA VAL A 82 -22.95 10.43 3.61
C VAL A 82 -22.84 9.32 4.65
N GLN A 83 -23.37 9.52 5.85
CA GLN A 83 -23.36 8.49 6.90
C GLN A 83 -24.11 7.24 6.46
N ARG A 84 -25.32 7.37 5.91
CA ARG A 84 -26.10 6.22 5.39
C ARG A 84 -25.34 5.43 4.32
N LYS A 85 -24.67 6.11 3.39
CA LYS A 85 -23.86 5.44 2.35
C LYS A 85 -22.65 4.73 2.93
N ILE A 86 -22.02 5.29 3.96
CA ILE A 86 -20.91 4.64 4.67
C ILE A 86 -21.42 3.36 5.33
N ASP A 87 -22.53 3.43 6.07
CA ASP A 87 -23.11 2.27 6.76
C ASP A 87 -23.49 1.16 5.77
N GLU A 88 -24.11 1.51 4.63
CA GLU A 88 -24.47 0.54 3.58
C GLU A 88 -23.22 -0.13 2.96
N VAL A 89 -22.16 0.64 2.72
CA VAL A 89 -20.89 0.10 2.20
C VAL A 89 -20.23 -0.82 3.23
N GLU A 90 -20.23 -0.43 4.51
CA GLU A 90 -19.67 -1.23 5.60
C GLU A 90 -20.39 -2.58 5.71
N GLU A 91 -21.72 -2.59 5.71
CA GLU A 91 -22.51 -3.82 5.75
C GLU A 91 -22.21 -4.73 4.55
N LYS A 92 -22.19 -4.17 3.32
CA LYS A 92 -21.85 -4.94 2.11
C LYS A 92 -20.46 -5.53 2.17
N VAL A 93 -19.49 -4.81 2.72
CA VAL A 93 -18.12 -5.30 2.89
C VAL A 93 -18.09 -6.43 3.92
N GLN A 94 -18.76 -6.28 5.05
CA GLN A 94 -18.82 -7.33 6.08
C GLN A 94 -19.43 -8.63 5.53
N ILE A 95 -20.55 -8.54 4.81
CA ILE A 95 -21.19 -9.71 4.18
C ILE A 95 -20.22 -10.40 3.21
N LYS A 96 -19.59 -9.64 2.29
CA LYS A 96 -18.63 -10.21 1.33
C LYS A 96 -17.43 -10.86 1.98
N VAL A 97 -16.93 -10.29 3.09
CA VAL A 97 -15.81 -10.86 3.83
C VAL A 97 -16.19 -12.19 4.47
N GLU A 98 -17.37 -12.28 5.10
CA GLU A 98 -17.83 -13.55 5.67
C GLU A 98 -18.14 -14.59 4.58
N ASP A 99 -18.74 -14.19 3.45
CA ASP A 99 -18.96 -15.08 2.30
C ASP A 99 -17.63 -15.66 1.78
N VAL A 100 -16.63 -14.82 1.52
CA VAL A 100 -15.31 -15.28 1.07
C VAL A 100 -14.66 -16.19 2.10
N LYS A 101 -14.78 -15.87 3.40
CA LYS A 101 -14.23 -16.68 4.49
C LYS A 101 -14.88 -18.06 4.56
N THR A 102 -16.21 -18.14 4.40
CA THR A 102 -16.91 -19.44 4.35
C THR A 102 -16.53 -20.26 3.11
N GLU A 103 -16.42 -19.62 1.94
CA GLU A 103 -16.00 -20.29 0.70
C GLU A 103 -14.57 -20.83 0.80
N VAL A 104 -13.63 -20.02 1.31
CA VAL A 104 -12.24 -20.42 1.50
C VAL A 104 -12.15 -21.57 2.50
N LYS A 105 -12.88 -21.50 3.61
CA LYS A 105 -12.94 -22.59 4.60
C LYS A 105 -13.44 -23.90 3.97
N GLY A 106 -14.52 -23.84 3.20
CA GLY A 106 -15.06 -25.02 2.51
C GLY A 106 -14.08 -25.62 1.50
N LYS A 107 -13.37 -24.79 0.72
CA LYS A 107 -12.32 -25.25 -0.21
C LYS A 107 -11.16 -25.94 0.52
N ILE A 108 -10.77 -25.43 1.69
CA ILE A 108 -9.72 -26.04 2.51
C ILE A 108 -10.17 -27.42 3.01
N GLU A 109 -11.39 -27.52 3.57
CA GLU A 109 -11.96 -28.79 4.05
C GLU A 109 -12.07 -29.82 2.90
N GLU A 110 -12.48 -29.41 1.71
CA GLU A 110 -12.53 -30.29 0.53
C GLU A 110 -11.14 -30.80 0.14
N VAL A 111 -10.14 -29.91 0.12
CA VAL A 111 -8.75 -30.29 -0.17
C VAL A 111 -8.20 -31.24 0.90
N GLU A 112 -8.49 -30.98 2.18
CA GLU A 112 -8.08 -31.83 3.29
C GLU A 112 -8.65 -33.24 3.14
N HIS A 113 -9.96 -33.37 2.87
CA HIS A 113 -10.59 -34.66 2.62
C HIS A 113 -10.00 -35.39 1.40
N LYS A 114 -9.72 -34.68 0.30
CA LYS A 114 -9.08 -35.28 -0.88
C LYS A 114 -7.67 -35.79 -0.58
N VAL A 115 -6.89 -35.04 0.19
CA VAL A 115 -5.54 -35.42 0.60
C VAL A 115 -5.58 -36.62 1.54
N GLN A 116 -6.43 -36.60 2.56
CA GLN A 116 -6.63 -37.73 3.47
C GLN A 116 -7.04 -39.00 2.71
N GLY A 117 -7.97 -38.90 1.76
CA GLY A 117 -8.37 -40.04 0.94
C GLY A 117 -7.23 -40.61 0.09
N LYS A 118 -6.39 -39.75 -0.51
CA LYS A 118 -5.20 -40.18 -1.25
C LYS A 118 -4.15 -40.82 -0.34
N ILE A 119 -3.96 -40.30 0.87
CA ILE A 119 -3.05 -40.88 1.86
C ILE A 119 -3.53 -42.29 2.24
N GLY A 120 -4.81 -42.45 2.58
CA GLY A 120 -5.35 -43.78 2.92
C GLY A 120 -5.23 -44.79 1.78
N GLU A 121 -5.40 -44.35 0.52
CA GLU A 121 -5.16 -45.21 -0.64
C GLU A 121 -3.68 -45.60 -0.82
N ILE A 122 -2.75 -44.69 -0.54
CA ILE A 122 -1.31 -44.98 -0.56
C ILE A 122 -0.94 -45.95 0.56
N GLU A 123 -1.45 -45.74 1.78
CA GLU A 123 -1.23 -46.62 2.93
C GLU A 123 -1.73 -48.04 2.62
N ARG A 124 -2.94 -48.18 2.05
CA ARG A 124 -3.49 -49.48 1.60
C ARG A 124 -2.57 -50.17 0.58
N ARG A 125 -2.11 -49.44 -0.44
CA ARG A 125 -1.20 -49.99 -1.46
C ARG A 125 0.16 -50.35 -0.89
N LEU A 126 0.64 -49.63 0.12
CA LEU A 126 1.89 -49.92 0.81
C LEU A 126 1.76 -51.20 1.63
N SER A 127 0.66 -51.39 2.36
CA SER A 127 0.38 -52.65 3.07
C SER A 127 0.29 -53.85 2.13
N GLU A 128 -0.37 -53.71 0.97
CA GLU A 128 -0.40 -54.78 -0.05
C GLU A 128 0.98 -55.15 -0.60
N LEU A 129 1.90 -54.19 -0.65
CA LEU A 129 3.30 -54.41 -1.06
C LEU A 129 4.14 -55.04 0.05
N GLU A 130 3.89 -54.69 1.32
CA GLU A 130 4.57 -55.29 2.49
C GLU A 130 4.11 -56.73 2.74
N ASP A 131 2.81 -57.02 2.60
CA ASP A 131 2.23 -58.36 2.81
C ASP A 131 2.45 -59.30 1.62
N ARG A 132 2.80 -58.75 0.45
CA ARG A 132 3.26 -59.57 -0.68
C ARG A 132 4.58 -60.22 -0.25
N PRO A 133 4.65 -61.56 -0.15
CA PRO A 133 5.93 -62.22 0.02
C PRO A 133 6.77 -61.79 -1.17
N PHE A 134 7.94 -61.20 -0.92
CA PHE A 134 8.96 -60.98 -1.94
C PHE A 134 9.39 -62.35 -2.48
N SER A 135 8.56 -63.02 -3.28
CA SER A 135 9.06 -63.87 -4.33
C SER A 135 9.60 -62.89 -5.36
N PHE A 136 10.87 -62.55 -5.17
CA PHE A 136 11.75 -62.40 -6.31
C PHE A 136 11.55 -63.70 -7.08
N SER A 137 10.58 -63.71 -8.01
CA SER A 137 10.52 -64.74 -9.03
C SER A 137 11.90 -64.71 -9.60
N ALA A 138 12.66 -65.75 -9.27
CA ALA A 138 14.01 -65.97 -9.71
C ALA A 138 13.94 -66.07 -11.22
N SER A 139 13.89 -64.92 -11.89
CA SER A 139 14.15 -64.82 -13.32
C SER A 139 15.59 -65.30 -13.45
N PRO A 140 15.81 -66.40 -14.20
CA PRO A 140 17.16 -66.94 -14.40
C PRO A 140 18.13 -65.89 -14.98
N GLU A 141 17.62 -64.81 -15.56
CA GLU A 141 18.37 -63.67 -16.09
C GLU A 141 19.19 -62.90 -15.04
N PHE A 142 18.81 -62.92 -13.75
CA PHE A 142 19.56 -62.24 -12.68
C PHE A 142 20.49 -63.16 -11.88
N MET A 143 20.55 -64.46 -12.22
CA MET A 143 21.39 -65.46 -11.54
C MET A 143 22.83 -65.51 -12.08
N HIS A 144 23.20 -64.65 -13.02
CA HIS A 144 24.60 -64.49 -13.39
C HIS A 144 25.30 -63.65 -12.34
N PRO A 145 26.34 -64.16 -11.63
CA PRO A 145 27.24 -63.30 -10.91
C PRO A 145 27.75 -62.28 -11.92
N ARG A 146 27.35 -61.02 -11.76
CA ARG A 146 27.86 -59.93 -12.59
C ARG A 146 29.38 -59.99 -12.45
N PRO A 147 30.17 -60.19 -13.52
CA PRO A 147 31.61 -60.31 -13.39
C PRO A 147 32.16 -59.01 -12.78
N THR A 148 32.47 -59.03 -11.48
CA THR A 148 33.09 -57.88 -10.84
C THR A 148 34.52 -57.80 -11.36
N ILE A 149 34.75 -56.89 -12.30
CA ILE A 149 36.11 -56.58 -12.74
C ILE A 149 36.90 -56.14 -11.51
N LYS A 150 38.04 -56.81 -11.26
CA LYS A 150 38.86 -56.60 -10.08
C LYS A 150 39.24 -55.13 -9.92
N SER A 151 39.28 -54.67 -8.67
CA SER A 151 39.71 -53.31 -8.31
C SER A 151 41.07 -52.97 -8.93
N LEU A 152 41.13 -51.87 -9.68
CA LEU A 152 42.39 -51.27 -10.13
C LEU A 152 43.16 -50.73 -8.92
N THR A 153 44.49 -50.68 -9.03
CA THR A 153 45.36 -50.04 -8.03
C THR A 153 46.09 -48.87 -8.68
N PHE A 154 46.20 -47.75 -7.96
CA PHE A 154 46.97 -46.59 -8.37
C PHE A 154 48.02 -46.27 -7.31
N ASP A 155 49.29 -46.39 -7.68
CA ASP A 155 50.45 -46.10 -6.83
C ASP A 155 51.22 -44.84 -7.27
N GLY A 156 50.81 -44.23 -8.39
CA GLY A 156 51.45 -43.07 -9.01
C GLY A 156 52.53 -43.42 -10.05
N GLN A 157 52.73 -44.69 -10.42
CA GLN A 157 53.68 -45.07 -11.47
C GLN A 157 53.15 -44.85 -12.89
N THR A 158 51.85 -45.05 -13.11
CA THR A 158 51.18 -44.74 -14.38
C THR A 158 50.67 -43.31 -14.39
N SER A 159 50.56 -42.68 -15.57
CA SER A 159 49.94 -41.35 -15.66
C SER A 159 48.51 -41.40 -15.12
N TRP A 160 48.16 -40.38 -14.32
CA TRP A 160 46.83 -40.24 -13.73
C TRP A 160 45.72 -40.27 -14.78
N THR A 161 45.95 -39.67 -15.96
CA THR A 161 44.99 -39.67 -17.06
C THR A 161 44.71 -41.08 -17.56
N VAL A 162 45.74 -41.93 -17.67
CA VAL A 162 45.60 -43.33 -18.10
C VAL A 162 44.79 -44.13 -17.07
N PHE A 163 45.11 -43.95 -15.78
CA PHE A 163 44.37 -44.60 -14.71
C PHE A 163 42.91 -44.16 -14.67
N LYS A 164 42.64 -42.85 -14.77
CA LYS A 164 41.29 -42.27 -14.76
C LYS A 164 40.44 -42.81 -15.92
N THR A 165 41.01 -42.95 -17.12
CA THR A 165 40.32 -43.56 -18.26
C THR A 165 39.96 -45.02 -17.98
N GLN A 166 40.89 -45.82 -17.48
CA GLN A 166 40.63 -47.24 -17.14
C GLN A 166 39.57 -47.37 -16.03
N PHE A 167 39.67 -46.54 -14.99
CA PHE A 167 38.72 -46.49 -13.90
C PHE A 167 37.31 -46.14 -14.38
N ASN A 168 37.19 -45.15 -15.28
CA ASN A 168 35.90 -44.76 -15.86
C ASN A 168 35.26 -45.89 -16.69
N VAL A 169 36.04 -46.60 -17.51
CA VAL A 169 35.54 -47.76 -18.27
C VAL A 169 35.01 -48.84 -17.33
N VAL A 170 35.74 -49.17 -16.27
CA VAL A 170 35.31 -50.16 -15.27
C VAL A 170 34.05 -49.69 -14.53
N SER A 171 34.01 -48.43 -14.11
CA SER A 171 32.88 -47.88 -13.38
C SER A 171 31.59 -47.86 -14.19
N SER A 172 31.67 -47.52 -15.49
CA SER A 172 30.54 -47.52 -16.42
C SER A 172 30.05 -48.94 -16.70
N THR A 173 30.97 -49.88 -16.90
CA THR A 173 30.64 -51.30 -17.12
C THR A 173 29.93 -51.90 -15.90
N ASN A 174 30.33 -51.47 -14.70
CA ASN A 174 29.75 -51.94 -13.44
C ASN A 174 28.51 -51.12 -13.00
N GLY A 175 28.18 -50.03 -13.68
CA GLY A 175 27.06 -49.15 -13.32
C GLY A 175 27.22 -48.48 -11.95
N TRP A 176 28.44 -48.11 -11.57
CA TRP A 176 28.70 -47.44 -10.30
C TRP A 176 28.10 -46.03 -10.26
N THR A 177 27.41 -45.72 -9.16
CA THR A 177 27.02 -44.33 -8.83
C THR A 177 28.25 -43.53 -8.42
N ASP A 178 28.18 -42.21 -8.46
CA ASP A 178 29.35 -41.36 -8.13
C ASP A 178 29.84 -41.57 -6.69
N PHE A 179 28.94 -41.91 -5.76
CA PHE A 179 29.30 -42.33 -4.41
C PHE A 179 30.14 -43.62 -4.39
N VAL A 180 29.75 -44.63 -5.18
CA VAL A 180 30.51 -45.89 -5.30
C VAL A 180 31.83 -45.66 -6.02
N LYS A 181 31.86 -44.79 -7.04
CA LYS A 181 33.10 -44.38 -7.72
C LYS A 181 34.05 -43.70 -6.75
N ALA A 182 33.59 -42.76 -5.92
CA ALA A 182 34.43 -42.09 -4.93
C ALA A 182 35.04 -43.10 -3.95
N SER A 183 34.21 -43.97 -3.38
CA SER A 183 34.64 -45.02 -2.43
C SER A 183 35.66 -45.96 -3.06
N GLN A 184 35.42 -46.40 -4.30
CA GLN A 184 36.30 -47.33 -5.00
C GLN A 184 37.60 -46.64 -5.45
N LEU A 185 37.54 -45.36 -5.80
CA LEU A 185 38.72 -44.55 -6.13
C LEU A 185 39.62 -44.42 -4.89
N VAL A 186 39.07 -44.04 -3.73
CA VAL A 186 39.82 -44.01 -2.46
C VAL A 186 40.43 -45.39 -2.15
N ALA A 187 39.65 -46.46 -2.29
CA ALA A 187 40.10 -47.83 -2.03
C ALA A 187 41.19 -48.32 -3.01
N SER A 188 41.29 -47.72 -4.20
CA SER A 188 42.30 -48.06 -5.22
C SER A 188 43.67 -47.43 -4.98
N LEU A 189 43.74 -46.34 -4.20
CA LEU A 189 44.98 -45.61 -3.98
C LEU A 189 45.94 -46.38 -3.07
N ARG A 190 47.22 -46.45 -3.46
CA ARG A 190 48.31 -47.07 -2.71
C ARG A 190 49.55 -46.16 -2.73
N GLY A 191 50.46 -46.37 -1.80
CA GLY A 191 51.74 -45.64 -1.76
C GLY A 191 51.58 -44.11 -1.82
N SER A 192 52.38 -43.47 -2.67
CA SER A 192 52.39 -42.02 -2.91
C SER A 192 51.00 -41.45 -3.26
N ALA A 193 50.19 -42.21 -4.00
CA ALA A 193 48.85 -41.76 -4.37
C ALA A 193 47.88 -41.70 -3.18
N ALA A 194 48.02 -42.60 -2.21
CA ALA A 194 47.16 -42.62 -1.01
C ALA A 194 47.42 -41.43 -0.08
N GLU A 195 48.63 -40.87 -0.09
CA GLU A 195 48.97 -39.68 0.71
C GLU A 195 48.16 -38.44 0.30
N VAL A 196 47.60 -38.38 -0.92
CA VAL A 196 46.70 -37.29 -1.35
C VAL A 196 45.48 -37.19 -0.44
N LEU A 197 45.05 -38.31 0.14
CA LEU A 197 43.90 -38.37 1.03
C LEU A 197 44.14 -37.62 2.35
N GLN A 198 45.40 -37.41 2.78
CA GLN A 198 45.70 -36.66 4.01
C GLN A 198 45.31 -35.18 3.91
N GLY A 199 45.26 -34.62 2.69
CA GLY A 199 44.86 -33.23 2.44
C GLY A 199 43.35 -33.03 2.29
N ILE A 200 42.54 -34.10 2.32
CA ILE A 200 41.10 -34.04 2.09
C ILE A 200 40.36 -34.32 3.40
N PRO A 201 39.42 -33.44 3.82
CA PRO A 201 38.55 -33.70 4.97
C PRO A 201 37.73 -34.99 4.79
N ALA A 202 37.52 -35.75 5.88
CA ALA A 202 36.86 -37.05 5.82
C ALA A 202 35.43 -37.00 5.26
N ASP A 203 34.69 -35.92 5.51
CA ASP A 203 33.33 -35.69 4.98
C ASP A 203 33.31 -35.45 3.46
N LYS A 204 34.48 -35.18 2.86
CA LYS A 204 34.67 -34.94 1.41
C LYS A 204 35.27 -36.13 0.67
N LEU A 205 35.64 -37.22 1.37
CA LEU A 205 36.12 -38.46 0.76
C LEU A 205 35.00 -39.29 0.08
N THR A 206 33.78 -38.78 0.09
CA THR A 206 32.64 -39.34 -0.65
C THR A 206 32.30 -38.54 -1.91
N ASP A 207 32.93 -37.37 -2.10
CA ASP A 207 32.79 -36.55 -3.30
C ASP A 207 33.87 -36.90 -4.32
N LEU A 208 33.44 -37.58 -5.38
CA LEU A 208 34.30 -38.01 -6.48
C LEU A 208 35.12 -36.85 -7.05
N THR A 209 34.48 -35.70 -7.24
CA THR A 209 35.09 -34.51 -7.85
C THR A 209 36.23 -33.95 -7.01
N THR A 210 36.10 -33.95 -5.69
CA THR A 210 37.16 -33.47 -4.77
C THR A 210 38.38 -34.39 -4.81
N ILE A 211 38.16 -35.71 -4.80
CA ILE A 211 39.26 -36.69 -4.84
C ILE A 211 39.98 -36.63 -6.19
N GLU A 212 39.25 -36.56 -7.31
CA GLU A 212 39.84 -36.46 -8.64
C GLU A 212 40.68 -35.20 -8.81
N LYS A 213 40.22 -34.03 -8.32
CA LYS A 213 40.99 -32.78 -8.40
C LYS A 213 42.28 -32.85 -7.61
N ALA A 214 42.27 -33.49 -6.44
CA ALA A 214 43.46 -33.64 -5.63
C ALA A 214 44.48 -34.57 -6.29
N LEU A 215 44.02 -35.65 -6.92
CA LEU A 215 44.87 -36.57 -7.70
C LEU A 215 45.41 -35.91 -8.97
N GLU A 216 44.58 -35.16 -9.69
CA GLU A 216 44.98 -34.36 -10.86
C GLU A 216 46.05 -33.32 -10.50
N SER A 217 45.90 -32.63 -9.36
CA SER A 217 46.87 -31.63 -8.91
C SER A 217 48.24 -32.21 -8.59
N ARG A 218 48.32 -33.49 -8.18
CA ARG A 218 49.58 -34.13 -7.76
C ARG A 218 50.20 -35.02 -8.84
N PHE A 219 49.38 -35.69 -9.64
CA PHE A 219 49.80 -36.69 -10.62
C PHE A 219 49.32 -36.40 -12.06
N GLY A 220 48.58 -35.31 -12.29
CA GLY A 220 48.26 -34.85 -13.64
C GLY A 220 49.52 -34.53 -14.41
N ASP A 221 49.57 -34.92 -15.69
CA ASP A 221 50.71 -34.67 -16.55
C ASP A 221 50.99 -33.16 -16.60
N ARG A 222 52.13 -32.73 -16.05
CA ARG A 222 52.67 -31.40 -16.32
C ARG A 222 53.04 -31.39 -17.79
N GLN A 223 52.21 -30.80 -18.64
CA GLN A 223 52.64 -30.38 -19.96
C GLN A 223 53.93 -29.58 -19.80
N ALA A 224 54.99 -30.13 -20.39
CA ALA A 224 56.32 -29.56 -20.42
C ALA A 224 56.23 -28.10 -20.91
N SER A 225 56.49 -27.17 -19.99
CA SER A 225 57.13 -25.90 -20.32
C SER A 225 58.49 -25.97 -19.67
N ASP A 226 59.46 -26.41 -20.46
CA ASP A 226 60.83 -25.90 -20.48
C ASP A 226 61.55 -26.52 -21.69
N ALA A 227 61.13 -26.03 -22.85
CA ALA A 227 62.01 -25.88 -24.00
C ALA A 227 61.93 -24.39 -24.38
N ILE A 228 62.94 -23.61 -23.98
CA ILE A 228 63.63 -22.57 -24.76
C ILE A 228 64.74 -21.95 -23.88
N LEU A 229 65.95 -21.97 -24.45
CA LEU A 229 67.25 -21.40 -24.06
C LEU A 229 68.06 -22.11 -22.98
#